data_AF-A0A966S8W8-F1
#
_entry.id   AF-A0A966S8W8-F1
#
_cell.length_a   1.000
_cell.length_b   1.000
_cell.length_c   1.000
_cell.angle_alpha   90.00
_cell.angle_beta   90.00
_cell.angle_gamma   90.00
#
_symmetry.space_group_name_H-M   'P 1'
#
loop_
_entity.id
_entity.type
_entity.pdbx_description
1 polymer ?
#
loop_
_entity_poly.entity_id
_entity_poly.type
_entity_poly.pdbx_seq_one_letter_code
_entity_poly.pdbx_strand_id
1 'polypeptide(L)'
;VISTNWTQNSQPYTPSSSLSNVSGINDLGTYQVGIRETWPSGLFCSALSQTVTITANVSNRLFIFPSPNDGNFTVSYYYSGSSASTRVLNIYDGKGALVYRESFSVAGPYTLLPVDLRQHARGIYYVVVGDAAGNKLIQGKVHVR
;
A
#
# COMPACT_ATOMS: atom_id res chain seq x y z
N VAL A 1 -34.76 -7.34 -13.04
CA VAL A 1 -33.30 -7.22 -13.25
C VAL A 1 -32.66 -6.86 -11.93
N ILE A 2 -31.65 -7.61 -11.49
CA ILE A 2 -30.91 -7.34 -10.25
C ILE A 2 -29.59 -6.66 -10.63
N SER A 3 -29.24 -5.57 -9.95
CA SER A 3 -27.95 -4.92 -10.05
C SER A 3 -27.33 -4.70 -8.68
N THR A 4 -25.99 -4.67 -8.66
CA THR A 4 -25.19 -4.39 -7.46
C THR A 4 -24.38 -3.12 -7.67
N ASN A 5 -24.33 -2.24 -6.67
CA ASN A 5 -23.44 -1.09 -6.63
C ASN A 5 -22.52 -1.18 -5.41
N TRP A 6 -21.21 -1.10 -5.63
CA TRP A 6 -20.23 -1.12 -4.56
C TRP A 6 -19.73 0.28 -4.29
N THR A 7 -19.47 0.58 -3.02
CA THR A 7 -18.79 1.81 -2.62
C THR A 7 -17.58 1.51 -1.75
N GLN A 8 -16.54 2.33 -1.90
CA GLN A 8 -15.39 2.43 -1.02
C GLN A 8 -15.29 3.89 -0.57
N ASN A 9 -15.32 4.13 0.75
CA ASN A 9 -15.34 5.48 1.32
C ASN A 9 -16.46 6.36 0.71
N SER A 10 -17.64 5.76 0.52
CA SER A 10 -18.81 6.38 -0.11
C SER A 10 -18.65 6.77 -1.59
N GLN A 11 -17.52 6.45 -2.22
CA GLN A 11 -17.30 6.63 -3.66
C GLN A 11 -17.58 5.33 -4.43
N PRO A 12 -18.04 5.38 -5.69
CA PRO A 12 -18.25 4.19 -6.50
C PRO A 12 -16.98 3.33 -6.59
N TYR A 13 -17.13 2.03 -6.39
CA TYR A 13 -16.04 1.06 -6.41
C TYR A 13 -16.36 -0.07 -7.39
N THR A 14 -15.35 -0.57 -8.10
CA THR A 14 -15.49 -1.72 -9.00
C THR A 14 -14.81 -2.93 -8.37
N PRO A 15 -15.56 -3.89 -7.80
CA PRO A 15 -15.00 -5.08 -7.18
C PRO A 15 -14.49 -6.09 -8.20
N SER A 16 -13.71 -7.07 -7.73
CA SER A 16 -13.25 -8.19 -8.56
C SER A 16 -14.39 -9.05 -9.14
N SER A 17 -15.53 -9.12 -8.45
CA SER A 17 -16.74 -9.78 -8.92
C SER A 17 -17.98 -9.11 -8.33
N SER A 18 -19.18 -9.48 -8.79
CA SER A 18 -20.44 -8.94 -8.24
C SER A 18 -20.67 -9.27 -6.75
N LEU A 19 -20.01 -10.29 -6.22
CA LEU A 19 -20.23 -10.81 -4.86
C LEU A 19 -18.97 -10.80 -3.97
N SER A 20 -17.79 -10.53 -4.53
CA SER A 20 -16.55 -10.62 -3.79
C SER A 20 -15.52 -9.58 -4.23
N ASN A 21 -14.74 -9.14 -3.25
CA ASN A 21 -13.60 -8.28 -3.46
C ASN A 21 -12.38 -8.81 -2.70
N VAL A 22 -11.20 -8.75 -3.33
CA VAL A 22 -9.92 -9.00 -2.68
C VAL A 22 -9.24 -7.66 -2.51
N SER A 23 -9.15 -7.17 -1.27
CA SER A 23 -8.52 -5.90 -0.93
C SER A 23 -7.14 -6.12 -0.33
N GLY A 24 -6.15 -5.40 -0.85
CA GLY A 24 -4.81 -5.34 -0.27
C GLY A 24 -4.58 -4.08 0.55
N ILE A 25 -3.31 -3.81 0.86
CA ILE A 25 -2.89 -2.60 1.57
C ILE A 25 -3.15 -1.30 0.80
N ASN A 26 -3.34 -1.40 -0.52
CA ASN A 26 -3.69 -0.27 -1.38
C ASN A 26 -5.20 0.02 -1.39
N ASP A 27 -6.01 -0.92 -0.90
CA ASP A 27 -7.47 -0.90 -0.99
C ASP A 27 -8.12 -0.82 0.40
N LEU A 28 -7.48 -0.10 1.32
CA LEU A 28 -8.03 0.13 2.65
C LEU A 28 -9.24 1.07 2.58
N GLY A 29 -10.10 0.97 3.59
CA GLY A 29 -11.25 1.85 3.71
C GLY A 29 -12.54 1.12 4.02
N THR A 30 -13.62 1.85 3.85
CA THR A 30 -14.94 1.45 4.27
C THR A 30 -15.77 1.01 3.07
N TYR A 31 -16.20 -0.25 3.06
CA TYR A 31 -16.92 -0.87 1.96
C TYR A 31 -18.39 -1.09 2.29
N GLN A 32 -19.24 -0.91 1.28
CA GLN A 32 -20.66 -1.24 1.36
C GLN A 32 -21.18 -1.68 -0.01
N VAL A 33 -22.15 -2.60 -0.01
CA VAL A 33 -22.82 -3.08 -1.21
C VAL A 33 -24.29 -2.69 -1.17
N GLY A 34 -24.76 -2.06 -2.24
CA GLY A 34 -26.18 -1.87 -2.52
C GLY A 34 -26.68 -2.89 -3.52
N ILE A 35 -27.88 -3.42 -3.29
CA ILE A 35 -28.62 -4.24 -4.24
C ILE A 35 -29.84 -3.47 -4.68
N ARG A 36 -30.14 -3.50 -5.98
CA ARG A 36 -31.38 -2.98 -6.56
C ARG A 36 -32.01 -4.05 -7.44
N GLU A 37 -33.26 -4.38 -7.17
CA GLU A 37 -34.09 -5.20 -8.04
C GLU A 37 -35.14 -4.32 -8.71
N THR A 38 -35.22 -4.36 -10.04
CA THR A 38 -36.22 -3.63 -10.85
C THR A 38 -37.11 -4.62 -11.60
N TRP A 39 -38.43 -4.52 -11.42
CA TRP A 39 -39.43 -5.34 -12.12
C TRP A 39 -39.81 -4.73 -13.48
N PRO A 40 -40.41 -5.50 -14.40
CA PRO A 40 -40.84 -4.99 -15.71
C PRO A 40 -41.82 -3.81 -15.62
N SER A 41 -42.55 -3.67 -14.51
CA SER A 41 -43.44 -2.54 -14.23
C SER A 41 -42.71 -1.23 -13.90
N GLY A 42 -41.38 -1.26 -13.75
CA GLY A 42 -40.59 -0.11 -13.29
C GLY A 42 -40.54 0.07 -11.77
N LEU A 43 -41.31 -0.72 -11.01
CA LEU A 43 -41.16 -0.81 -9.55
C LEU A 43 -39.77 -1.34 -9.21
N PHE A 44 -39.23 -0.89 -8.08
CA PHE A 44 -37.95 -1.38 -7.59
C PHE A 44 -37.91 -1.53 -6.07
N CYS A 45 -37.04 -2.41 -5.61
CA CYS A 45 -36.65 -2.53 -4.21
C CYS A 45 -35.12 -2.37 -4.12
N SER A 46 -34.64 -1.80 -3.02
CA SER A 46 -33.21 -1.68 -2.77
C SER A 46 -32.87 -1.88 -1.30
N ALA A 47 -31.70 -2.46 -1.06
CA ALA A 47 -31.15 -2.67 0.27
C ALA A 47 -29.65 -2.38 0.29
N LEU A 48 -29.12 -2.07 1.47
CA LEU A 48 -27.71 -1.91 1.73
C LEU A 48 -27.22 -3.03 2.67
N SER A 49 -26.01 -3.51 2.43
CA SER A 49 -25.32 -4.39 3.37
C SER A 49 -24.87 -3.63 4.62
N GLN A 50 -24.42 -4.37 5.64
CA GLN A 50 -23.56 -3.81 6.66
C GLN A 50 -22.30 -3.21 6.03
N THR A 51 -21.78 -2.20 6.70
CA THR A 51 -20.50 -1.59 6.36
C THR A 51 -19.35 -2.46 6.86
N VAL A 52 -18.34 -2.67 6.02
CA VAL A 52 -17.12 -3.42 6.37
C VAL A 52 -15.92 -2.50 6.24
N THR A 53 -15.21 -2.24 7.34
CA THR A 53 -14.00 -1.41 7.32
C THR A 53 -12.76 -2.30 7.29
N ILE A 54 -11.95 -2.12 6.25
CA ILE A 54 -10.64 -2.76 6.10
C ILE A 54 -9.57 -1.75 6.53
N THR A 55 -8.86 -2.07 7.60
CA THR A 55 -7.78 -1.24 8.15
C THR A 55 -6.45 -1.95 8.05
N ALA A 56 -5.38 -1.20 8.27
CA ALA A 56 -4.04 -1.76 8.38
C ALA A 56 -3.55 -1.67 9.82
N ASN A 57 -2.90 -2.74 10.28
CA ASN A 57 -2.33 -2.76 11.62
C ASN A 57 -1.05 -1.93 11.69
N VAL A 58 -0.88 -1.23 12.82
CA VAL A 58 0.35 -0.53 13.16
C VAL A 58 1.52 -1.52 13.20
N SER A 59 2.65 -1.14 12.63
CA SER A 59 3.90 -1.91 12.69
C SER A 59 5.08 -1.00 12.95
N ASN A 60 6.03 -1.47 13.76
CA ASN A 60 7.33 -0.83 13.96
C ASN A 60 8.43 -1.42 13.07
N ARG A 61 8.05 -2.25 12.08
CA ARG A 61 8.99 -2.94 11.18
C ARG A 61 9.04 -2.26 9.83
N LEU A 62 10.25 -2.25 9.24
CA LEU A 62 10.44 -1.97 7.82
C LEU A 62 10.29 -3.29 7.06
N PHE A 63 9.27 -3.38 6.21
CA PHE A 63 9.07 -4.52 5.34
C PHE A 63 9.91 -4.34 4.08
N ILE A 64 10.74 -5.34 3.78
CA ILE A 64 11.56 -5.39 2.58
C ILE A 64 11.36 -6.76 1.94
N PHE A 65 10.80 -6.81 0.73
CA PHE A 65 10.42 -8.07 0.09
C PHE A 65 10.48 -8.00 -1.44
N PRO A 66 10.80 -9.10 -2.13
CA PRO A 66 11.24 -10.36 -1.55
C PRO A 66 12.64 -10.24 -0.92
N SER A 67 12.93 -11.12 0.04
CA SER A 67 14.25 -11.25 0.65
C SER A 67 14.54 -12.74 0.81
N PRO A 68 15.59 -13.29 0.15
CA PRO A 68 16.54 -12.61 -0.75
C PRO A 68 15.92 -12.13 -2.07
N ASN A 69 16.61 -11.24 -2.80
CA ASN A 69 16.25 -10.77 -4.14
C ASN A 69 17.48 -10.57 -5.03
N ASP A 70 17.28 -10.24 -6.31
CA ASP A 70 18.30 -9.98 -7.34
C ASP A 70 18.60 -8.49 -7.54
N GLY A 71 18.16 -7.64 -6.62
CA GLY A 71 18.22 -6.19 -6.72
C GLY A 71 16.85 -5.55 -6.96
N ASN A 72 15.84 -6.32 -7.35
CA ASN A 72 14.46 -5.85 -7.45
C ASN A 72 13.68 -6.21 -6.17
N PHE A 73 13.30 -5.22 -5.38
CA PHE A 73 12.52 -5.41 -4.16
C PHE A 73 11.60 -4.23 -3.86
N THR A 74 10.66 -4.45 -2.96
CA THR A 74 9.72 -3.46 -2.47
C THR A 74 10.01 -3.15 -1.01
N VAL A 75 9.97 -1.87 -0.66
CA VAL A 75 10.06 -1.36 0.70
C VAL A 75 8.69 -0.84 1.12
N SER A 76 8.26 -1.18 2.33
CA SER A 76 7.05 -0.62 2.93
C SER A 76 7.22 -0.38 4.42
N TYR A 77 6.74 0.75 4.90
CA TYR A 77 6.82 1.14 6.30
C TYR A 77 5.48 1.73 6.75
N TYR A 78 5.18 1.61 8.05
CA TYR A 78 3.97 2.17 8.61
C TYR A 78 4.08 3.69 8.81
N TYR A 79 3.14 4.44 8.25
CA TYR A 79 3.01 5.88 8.45
C TYR A 79 1.80 6.20 9.34
N SER A 80 2.04 6.84 10.47
CA SER A 80 1.01 7.17 11.47
C SER A 80 0.41 8.58 11.32
N GLY A 81 0.78 9.34 10.29
CA GLY A 81 0.30 10.71 10.14
C GLY A 81 -1.09 10.79 9.52
N SER A 82 -1.81 11.85 9.84
CA SER A 82 -3.17 12.11 9.39
C SER A 82 -3.26 12.82 8.03
N SER A 83 -2.16 13.40 7.56
CA SER A 83 -2.08 14.16 6.30
C SER A 83 -0.93 13.64 5.45
N ALA A 84 -0.97 13.87 4.15
CA ALA A 84 0.13 13.48 3.28
C ALA A 84 1.45 14.15 3.68
N SER A 85 2.57 13.45 3.57
CA SER A 85 3.88 13.95 3.95
C SER A 85 4.99 13.40 3.05
N THR A 86 6.06 14.18 2.88
CA THR A 86 7.23 13.75 2.10
C THR A 86 8.20 12.94 2.96
N ARG A 87 8.72 11.87 2.39
CA ARG A 87 9.73 10.98 2.98
C ARG A 87 10.85 10.75 2.01
N VAL A 88 11.98 10.27 2.53
CA VAL A 88 13.15 9.97 1.72
C VAL A 88 13.59 8.53 1.99
N LEU A 89 13.74 7.75 0.93
CA LEU A 89 14.36 6.44 0.94
C LEU A 89 15.84 6.62 0.60
N ASN A 90 16.74 6.23 1.51
CA ASN A 90 18.17 6.18 1.29
C ASN A 90 18.64 4.73 1.41
N ILE A 91 19.46 4.26 0.48
CA ILE A 91 20.03 2.91 0.53
C ILE A 91 21.54 3.01 0.46
N TYR A 92 22.19 2.36 1.42
CA TYR A 92 23.64 2.33 1.55
C TYR A 92 24.17 0.93 1.27
N ASP A 93 25.31 0.84 0.60
CA ASP A 93 26.02 -0.42 0.40
C ASP A 93 26.69 -0.91 1.70
N GLY A 94 27.31 -2.09 1.64
CA GLY A 94 28.01 -2.68 2.79
C GLY A 94 29.22 -1.89 3.30
N LYS A 95 29.71 -0.90 2.54
CA LYS A 95 30.80 0.01 2.92
C LYS A 95 30.27 1.32 3.51
N GLY A 96 28.96 1.55 3.47
CA GLY A 96 28.31 2.78 3.93
C GLY A 96 28.18 3.87 2.87
N ALA A 97 28.47 3.58 1.59
CA ALA A 97 28.26 4.54 0.50
C ALA A 97 26.77 4.61 0.13
N LEU A 98 26.24 5.82 -0.06
CA LEU A 98 24.88 6.03 -0.55
C LEU A 98 24.81 5.65 -2.04
N VAL A 99 23.99 4.64 -2.37
CA VAL A 99 23.84 4.13 -3.75
C VAL A 99 22.48 4.42 -4.35
N TYR A 100 21.47 4.69 -3.53
CA TYR A 100 20.12 5.01 -3.96
C TYR A 100 19.51 6.07 -3.06
N ARG A 101 18.84 7.05 -3.68
CA ARG A 101 18.06 8.05 -2.97
C ARG A 101 16.82 8.41 -3.76
N GLU A 102 15.68 8.38 -3.11
CA GLU A 102 14.40 8.78 -3.69
C GLU A 102 13.53 9.50 -2.66
N SER A 103 12.89 10.58 -3.08
CA SER A 103 11.86 11.26 -2.28
C SER A 103 10.48 10.79 -2.74
N PHE A 104 9.60 10.46 -1.80
CA PHE A 104 8.25 9.96 -2.09
C PHE A 104 7.21 10.57 -1.14
N SER A 105 5.95 10.61 -1.59
CA SER A 105 4.82 11.04 -0.78
C SER A 105 4.17 9.84 -0.08
N VAL A 106 3.83 9.99 1.20
CA VAL A 106 3.00 9.04 1.94
C VAL A 106 1.65 9.70 2.23
N ALA A 107 0.55 9.03 1.90
CA ALA A 107 -0.81 9.53 2.10
C ALA A 107 -1.73 8.53 2.81
N GLY A 108 -1.19 7.39 3.25
CA GLY A 108 -1.91 6.33 3.93
C GLY A 108 -0.98 5.53 4.85
N PRO A 109 -1.50 4.52 5.56
CA PRO A 109 -0.74 3.82 6.59
C PRO A 109 0.44 3.04 6.04
N TYR A 110 0.42 2.64 4.77
CA TYR A 110 1.53 1.98 4.10
C TYR A 110 1.60 2.43 2.65
N THR A 111 2.82 2.59 2.15
CA THR A 111 3.13 2.80 0.74
C THR A 111 4.04 1.68 0.27
N LEU A 112 3.84 1.18 -0.94
CA LEU A 112 4.71 0.21 -1.59
C LEU A 112 5.72 0.96 -2.47
N LEU A 113 7.00 0.84 -2.14
CA LEU A 113 8.09 1.53 -2.84
C LEU A 113 8.93 0.52 -3.61
N PRO A 114 8.76 0.39 -4.93
CA PRO A 114 9.63 -0.46 -5.73
C PRO A 114 11.05 0.13 -5.77
N VAL A 115 12.05 -0.72 -5.68
CA VAL A 115 13.47 -0.38 -5.69
C VAL A 115 14.17 -1.28 -6.71
N ASP A 116 15.01 -0.68 -7.54
CA ASP A 116 15.85 -1.39 -8.51
C ASP A 116 17.33 -1.12 -8.27
N LEU A 117 18.02 -2.12 -7.72
CA LEU A 117 19.48 -2.17 -7.55
C LEU A 117 20.13 -3.22 -8.44
N ARG A 118 19.48 -3.72 -9.50
CA ARG A 118 20.02 -4.80 -10.34
C ARG A 118 21.35 -4.46 -11.04
N GLN A 119 21.63 -3.16 -11.19
CA GLN A 119 22.91 -2.65 -11.75
C GLN A 119 24.00 -2.45 -10.69
N HIS A 120 23.72 -2.74 -9.42
CA HIS A 120 24.66 -2.59 -8.31
C HIS A 120 25.30 -3.94 -7.93
N ALA A 121 26.39 -3.88 -7.17
CA ALA A 121 27.10 -5.07 -6.74
C ALA A 121 26.23 -5.95 -5.81
N ARG A 122 26.48 -7.25 -5.85
CA ARG A 122 25.86 -8.19 -4.91
C ARG A 122 26.36 -7.93 -3.49
N GLY A 123 25.50 -8.13 -2.50
CA GLY A 123 25.88 -7.99 -1.11
C GLY A 123 24.79 -7.45 -0.21
N ILE A 124 25.21 -6.98 0.95
CA ILE A 124 24.33 -6.43 1.97
C ILE A 124 24.12 -4.94 1.73
N TYR A 125 22.85 -4.53 1.77
CA TYR A 125 22.42 -3.14 1.70
C TYR A 125 21.63 -2.76 2.95
N TYR A 126 21.80 -1.52 3.39
CA TYR A 126 21.06 -0.90 4.48
C TYR A 126 20.03 0.06 3.91
N VAL A 127 18.76 -0.26 4.12
CA VAL A 127 17.62 0.52 3.64
C VAL A 127 17.17 1.42 4.78
N VAL A 128 17.12 2.73 4.55
CA VAL A 128 16.78 3.74 5.55
C VAL A 128 15.66 4.62 5.01
N VAL A 129 14.55 4.67 5.75
CA VAL A 129 13.49 5.66 5.51
C VAL A 129 13.70 6.81 6.48
N GLY A 130 13.76 8.02 5.95
CA GLY A 130 13.88 9.26 6.71
C GLY A 130 12.72 10.22 6.49
N ASP A 131 12.68 11.26 7.32
CA ASP A 131 11.80 12.41 7.12
C ASP A 131 12.23 13.25 5.90
N ALA A 132 11.53 14.36 5.64
CA ALA A 132 11.85 15.24 4.51
C ALA A 132 13.25 15.88 4.59
N ALA A 133 13.80 16.04 5.80
CA ALA A 133 15.16 16.55 6.03
C ALA A 133 16.21 15.43 5.93
N GLY A 134 15.80 14.16 5.84
CA GLY A 134 16.67 13.00 5.79
C GLY A 134 17.02 12.43 7.17
N ASN A 135 16.40 12.90 8.26
CA ASN A 135 16.58 12.29 9.57
C ASN A 135 15.97 10.90 9.58
N LYS A 136 16.71 9.91 10.08
CA LYS A 136 16.30 8.51 10.09
C LYS A 136 15.04 8.30 10.93
N LEU A 137 14.03 7.67 10.32
CA LEU A 137 12.82 7.21 11.00
C LEU A 137 12.89 5.71 11.28
N ILE A 138 13.29 4.92 10.29
CA ILE A 138 13.39 3.46 10.40
C ILE A 138 14.46 2.93 9.44
N GLN A 139 15.03 1.77 9.77
CA GLN A 139 16.01 1.09 8.94
C GLN A 139 15.76 -0.42 8.86
N GLY A 140 16.28 -1.04 7.82
CA GLY A 140 16.31 -2.48 7.62
C GLY A 140 17.53 -2.89 6.80
N LYS A 141 17.71 -4.20 6.63
CA LYS A 141 18.82 -4.79 5.91
C LYS A 141 18.30 -5.76 4.87
N VAL A 142 18.88 -5.74 3.68
CA VAL A 142 18.52 -6.65 2.60
C VAL A 142 19.77 -7.23 1.96
N HIS A 143 19.69 -8.49 1.53
CA HIS A 143 20.74 -9.16 0.78
C HIS A 143 20.33 -9.24 -0.68
N VAL A 144 21.13 -8.59 -1.54
CA VAL A 144 21.01 -8.62 -3.00
C VAL A 144 21.98 -9.67 -3.54
N ARG A 145 21.47 -10.59 -4.36
CA ARG A 145 22.17 -11.80 -4.81
C ARG A 145 22.76 -11.75 -6.21
#